data_AF-A0A8T7LBI2-F1
#
_entry.id   AF-A0A8T7LBI2-F1
#
_cell.length_a   1.000
_cell.length_b   1.000
_cell.length_c   1.000
_cell.angle_alpha   90.00
_cell.angle_beta   90.00
_cell.angle_gamma   90.00
#
_symmetry.space_group_name_H-M   'P 1'
#
loop_
_entity.id
_entity.type
_entity.pdbx_description
1 polymer ?
#
loop_
_entity_poly.entity_id
_entity_poly.type
_entity_poly.pdbx_seq_one_letter_code
_entity_poly.pdbx_strand_id
1 'polypeptide(L)'
;MLRGRFILIMLALLLVGQAALPAAAQGLWTAEYFNNPYLQGTPAAIFSEGSPAHNWGAGSPNTSLPADYFSVRWTSAQTLAAGTYQLTVRADDGVRVLVDGLPYIDEWHTASGGSYTTTLNLTAGTHTFLVEFYEAAGLAFLEYSFGSVVPGGATATVNTGMLNVRAAPNPFTGAILTRITRGQMYTVIGRNADTSWLQLDVNGISGWVNARYVVAVNVQNVPVTDPGTRPTGATATVITDALNVRAAPNPFTGAILTRIRLGETYSVIGRNADSSWIQLNVNGVTGWVNRSYTVVVGLDHVPVTDPGTRPTGATATVITDALNVRAAPNPFTGAILTRITRGQMYTVIGRNADTSWLQLDVNGIIDWVNARYVLAANLANVPITG
;
A
#
# COMPACT_ATOMS: atom_id res chain seq x y z
N MET A 1 -65.55 -26.15 -34.16
CA MET A 1 -64.83 -26.33 -32.87
C MET A 1 -63.40 -26.76 -33.16
N LEU A 2 -62.46 -25.82 -33.26
CA LEU A 2 -61.02 -26.10 -33.29
C LEU A 2 -60.37 -25.15 -32.28
N ARG A 3 -59.81 -25.70 -31.19
CA ARG A 3 -59.08 -24.95 -30.16
C ARG A 3 -57.61 -24.86 -30.59
N GLY A 4 -57.21 -23.71 -31.14
CA GLY A 4 -55.80 -23.37 -31.32
C GLY A 4 -55.18 -23.02 -29.97
N ARG A 5 -54.23 -23.83 -29.50
CA ARG A 5 -53.40 -23.54 -28.33
C ARG A 5 -52.30 -22.56 -28.75
N PHE A 6 -52.38 -21.31 -28.29
CA PHE A 6 -51.26 -20.38 -28.34
C PHE A 6 -50.20 -20.81 -27.34
N ILE A 7 -49.03 -21.23 -27.82
CA ILE A 7 -47.83 -21.42 -27.02
C ILE A 7 -47.20 -20.03 -26.87
N LEU A 8 -47.32 -19.44 -25.68
CA LEU A 8 -46.62 -18.23 -25.30
C LEU A 8 -45.15 -18.61 -25.08
N ILE A 9 -44.29 -18.38 -26.08
CA ILE A 9 -42.84 -18.48 -25.90
C ILE A 9 -42.43 -17.21 -25.14
N MET A 10 -42.27 -17.34 -23.82
CA MET A 10 -41.61 -16.34 -22.99
C MET A 10 -40.15 -16.29 -23.42
N LEU A 11 -39.80 -15.34 -24.29
CA LEU A 11 -38.41 -15.01 -24.56
C LEU A 11 -37.88 -14.29 -23.31
N ALA A 12 -37.19 -15.03 -22.44
CA ALA A 12 -36.44 -14.44 -21.35
C ALA A 12 -35.29 -13.65 -21.95
N LEU A 13 -35.49 -12.34 -22.13
CA LEU A 13 -34.42 -11.41 -22.43
C LEU A 13 -33.48 -11.41 -21.22
N LEU A 14 -32.38 -12.15 -21.32
CA LEU A 14 -31.32 -12.13 -20.33
C LEU A 14 -30.69 -10.74 -20.40
N LEU A 15 -31.21 -9.79 -19.62
CA LEU A 15 -30.46 -8.60 -19.25
C LEU A 15 -29.24 -9.12 -18.49
N VAL A 16 -28.12 -9.26 -19.20
CA VAL A 16 -26.81 -9.26 -18.55
C VAL A 16 -26.69 -7.85 -18.00
N GLY A 17 -27.11 -7.68 -16.75
CA GLY A 17 -26.74 -6.50 -15.99
C GLY A 17 -25.22 -6.48 -15.97
N GLN A 18 -24.62 -5.57 -16.74
CA GLN A 18 -23.24 -5.16 -16.51
C GLN A 18 -23.18 -4.79 -15.03
N ALA A 19 -22.53 -5.63 -14.24
CA ALA A 19 -22.18 -5.27 -12.88
C ALA A 19 -21.34 -4.00 -13.03
N ALA A 20 -21.92 -2.87 -12.64
CA ALA A 20 -21.16 -1.64 -12.50
C ALA A 20 -19.97 -1.97 -11.61
N LEU A 21 -18.76 -1.84 -12.16
CA LEU A 21 -17.53 -1.93 -11.39
C LEU A 21 -17.69 -0.98 -10.17
N PRO A 22 -17.20 -1.36 -8.99
CA PRO A 22 -17.29 -0.47 -7.83
C PRO A 22 -16.70 0.88 -8.22
N ALA A 23 -17.49 1.93 -8.05
CA ALA A 23 -17.15 3.29 -8.44
C ALA A 23 -15.79 3.67 -7.82
N ALA A 24 -14.74 3.60 -8.61
CA ALA A 24 -13.46 4.15 -8.24
C ALA A 24 -13.55 5.68 -8.39
N ALA A 25 -13.09 6.39 -7.36
CA ALA A 25 -13.02 7.85 -7.20
C ALA A 25 -14.28 8.59 -6.71
N GLN A 26 -14.30 8.90 -5.41
CA GLN A 26 -15.14 9.97 -4.85
C GLN A 26 -14.37 11.31 -4.83
N GLY A 27 -14.05 11.83 -6.00
CA GLY A 27 -13.53 13.19 -6.15
C GLY A 27 -14.31 13.88 -7.26
N LEU A 28 -14.97 15.00 -6.94
CA LEU A 28 -15.48 15.90 -7.99
C LEU A 28 -14.28 16.39 -8.83
N TRP A 29 -14.48 16.49 -10.13
CA TRP A 29 -13.50 17.05 -11.05
C TRP A 29 -13.76 18.55 -11.19
N THR A 30 -12.70 19.34 -11.15
CA THR A 30 -12.74 20.73 -11.61
C THR A 30 -12.38 20.74 -13.08
N ALA A 31 -13.32 21.13 -13.93
CA ALA A 31 -13.18 21.19 -15.38
C ALA A 31 -12.99 22.63 -15.83
N GLU A 32 -11.82 22.96 -16.37
CA GLU A 32 -11.48 24.27 -16.92
C GLU A 32 -11.53 24.20 -18.45
N TYR A 33 -12.40 24.97 -19.08
CA TYR A 33 -12.57 25.00 -20.53
C TYR A 33 -11.90 26.23 -21.14
N PHE A 34 -11.18 26.04 -22.25
CA PHE A 34 -10.44 27.08 -22.94
C PHE A 34 -10.91 27.22 -24.39
N ASN A 35 -11.03 28.45 -24.87
CA ASN A 35 -11.43 28.78 -26.24
C ASN A 35 -10.27 28.70 -27.26
N ASN A 36 -9.29 27.86 -26.97
CA ASN A 36 -8.13 27.57 -27.80
C ASN A 36 -7.67 26.14 -27.52
N PRO A 37 -6.96 25.48 -28.45
CA PRO A 37 -6.52 24.09 -28.28
C PRO A 37 -5.26 23.93 -27.41
N TYR A 38 -4.73 25.03 -26.84
CA TYR A 38 -3.40 25.05 -26.21
C TYR A 38 -3.45 25.07 -24.68
N LEU A 39 -4.64 25.04 -24.07
CA LEU A 39 -4.83 25.17 -22.61
C LEU A 39 -4.22 26.45 -22.04
N GLN A 40 -4.28 27.55 -22.81
CA GLN A 40 -3.65 28.82 -22.46
C GLN A 40 -4.67 29.90 -22.10
N GLY A 41 -4.24 30.84 -21.25
CA GLY A 41 -5.03 31.98 -20.83
C GLY A 41 -6.00 31.66 -19.68
N THR A 42 -6.95 32.56 -19.44
CA THR A 42 -8.01 32.37 -18.45
C THR A 42 -9.04 31.39 -19.01
N PRO A 43 -9.49 30.37 -18.26
CA PRO A 43 -10.58 29.50 -18.68
C PRO A 43 -11.84 30.31 -19.00
N ALA A 44 -12.47 30.00 -20.13
CA ALA A 44 -13.74 30.59 -20.54
C ALA A 44 -14.91 30.10 -19.65
N ALA A 45 -14.79 28.90 -19.08
CA ALA A 45 -15.73 28.35 -18.11
C ALA A 45 -15.02 27.40 -17.15
N ILE A 46 -15.55 27.30 -15.93
CA ILE A 46 -15.10 26.34 -14.91
C ILE A 46 -16.32 25.64 -14.33
N PHE A 47 -16.31 24.31 -14.36
CA PHE A 47 -17.40 23.49 -13.84
C PHE A 47 -16.90 22.47 -12.81
N SER A 48 -17.83 21.99 -11.98
CA SER A 48 -17.63 20.80 -11.18
C SER A 48 -18.36 19.63 -11.84
N GLU A 49 -17.63 18.56 -12.14
CA GLU A 49 -18.11 17.43 -12.92
C GLU A 49 -17.86 16.09 -12.21
N GLY A 50 -18.69 15.09 -12.50
CA GLY A 50 -18.55 13.75 -11.92
C GLY A 50 -17.48 12.89 -12.60
N SER A 51 -17.13 13.22 -13.84
CA SER A 51 -16.15 12.49 -14.66
C SER A 51 -15.66 13.39 -15.79
N PRO A 52 -14.40 13.26 -16.24
CA PRO A 52 -13.93 13.86 -17.47
C PRO A 52 -14.46 13.00 -18.63
N ALA A 53 -15.75 13.09 -18.94
CA ALA A 53 -16.34 12.31 -20.02
C ALA A 53 -17.49 13.07 -20.68
N HIS A 54 -17.35 13.35 -21.97
CA HIS A 54 -18.32 14.11 -22.77
C HIS A 54 -18.35 13.64 -24.21
N ASN A 55 -19.50 13.81 -24.86
CA ASN A 55 -19.64 13.67 -26.30
C ASN A 55 -20.38 14.90 -26.82
N TRP A 56 -19.64 15.82 -27.44
CA TRP A 56 -20.19 17.05 -28.01
C TRP A 56 -20.61 16.86 -29.47
N GLY A 57 -20.22 15.76 -30.11
CA GLY A 57 -20.41 15.55 -31.54
C GLY A 57 -19.75 16.70 -32.32
N ALA A 58 -20.45 17.27 -33.30
CA ALA A 58 -19.98 18.46 -34.02
C ALA A 58 -20.34 19.79 -33.34
N GLY A 59 -20.72 19.76 -32.06
CA GLY A 59 -21.15 20.91 -31.27
C GLY A 59 -20.04 21.48 -30.39
N SER A 60 -20.41 22.41 -29.52
CA SER A 60 -19.50 22.99 -28.51
C SER A 60 -19.90 22.57 -27.09
N PRO A 61 -18.97 22.65 -26.12
CA PRO A 61 -19.31 22.36 -24.72
C PRO A 61 -20.36 23.28 -24.12
N ASN A 62 -20.39 24.54 -24.56
CA ASN A 62 -21.44 25.50 -24.27
C ASN A 62 -21.39 26.66 -25.28
N THR A 63 -22.35 27.58 -25.17
CA THR A 63 -22.49 28.73 -26.08
C THR A 63 -21.34 29.74 -26.05
N SER A 64 -20.48 29.70 -25.02
CA SER A 64 -19.33 30.59 -24.87
C SER A 64 -18.03 30.02 -25.45
N LEU A 65 -18.06 28.77 -25.94
CA LEU A 65 -16.93 28.09 -26.55
C LEU A 65 -17.21 27.80 -28.03
N PRO A 66 -16.17 27.79 -28.88
CA PRO A 66 -16.31 27.35 -30.26
C PRO A 66 -16.58 25.85 -30.33
N ALA A 67 -17.12 25.39 -31.47
CA ALA A 67 -17.31 23.96 -31.75
C ALA A 67 -15.97 23.26 -32.03
N ASP A 68 -15.07 23.95 -32.72
CA ASP A 68 -13.72 23.49 -33.06
C ASP A 68 -12.66 24.29 -32.27
N TYR A 69 -11.43 23.79 -32.18
CA TYR A 69 -10.28 24.51 -31.58
C TYR A 69 -10.46 24.92 -30.12
N PHE A 70 -11.05 24.05 -29.30
CA PHE A 70 -11.15 24.25 -27.84
C PHE A 70 -10.31 23.21 -27.08
N SER A 71 -10.08 23.44 -25.79
CA SER A 71 -9.42 22.46 -24.93
C SER A 71 -10.04 22.47 -23.54
N VAL A 72 -9.83 21.37 -22.81
CA VAL A 72 -10.37 21.19 -21.46
C VAL A 72 -9.31 20.56 -20.57
N ARG A 73 -9.20 21.07 -19.34
CA ARG A 73 -8.38 20.50 -18.28
C ARG A 73 -9.28 20.07 -17.12
N TRP A 74 -9.28 18.79 -16.80
CA TRP A 74 -9.89 18.28 -15.58
C TRP A 74 -8.84 17.96 -14.53
N THR A 75 -9.08 18.43 -13.30
CA THR A 75 -8.26 18.08 -12.14
C THR A 75 -9.11 17.46 -11.04
N SER A 76 -8.58 16.44 -10.36
CA SER A 76 -9.23 15.84 -9.20
C SER A 76 -8.21 15.28 -8.21
N ALA A 77 -8.55 15.29 -6.94
CA ALA A 77 -7.82 14.58 -5.90
C ALA A 77 -8.65 13.37 -5.47
N GLN A 78 -8.13 12.17 -5.71
CA GLN A 78 -8.86 10.92 -5.49
C GLN A 78 -8.19 10.12 -4.37
N THR A 79 -8.93 9.81 -3.31
CA THR A 79 -8.44 8.89 -2.27
C THR A 79 -8.71 7.45 -2.68
N LEU A 80 -7.66 6.66 -2.83
CA LEU A 80 -7.70 5.31 -3.37
C LEU A 80 -7.04 4.32 -2.39
N ALA A 81 -7.43 3.05 -2.49
CA ALA A 81 -6.71 1.98 -1.84
C ALA A 81 -5.43 1.66 -2.62
N ALA A 82 -4.46 1.01 -1.96
CA ALA A 82 -3.31 0.48 -2.67
C ALA A 82 -3.77 -0.59 -3.66
N GLY A 83 -3.31 -0.54 -4.90
CA GLY A 83 -3.68 -1.54 -5.90
C GLY A 83 -3.27 -1.19 -7.32
N THR A 84 -3.54 -2.13 -8.21
CA THR A 84 -3.42 -1.92 -9.65
C THR A 84 -4.73 -1.39 -10.20
N TYR A 85 -4.65 -0.35 -11.01
CA TYR A 85 -5.78 0.30 -11.67
C TYR A 85 -5.58 0.29 -13.17
N GLN A 86 -6.65 0.18 -13.94
CA GLN A 86 -6.63 0.35 -15.38
C GLN A 86 -7.30 1.67 -15.70
N LEU A 87 -6.62 2.43 -16.54
CA LEU A 87 -7.10 3.68 -17.06
C LEU A 87 -7.23 3.52 -18.57
N THR A 88 -8.41 3.79 -19.10
CA THR A 88 -8.65 3.82 -20.55
C THR A 88 -9.30 5.14 -20.90
N VAL A 89 -8.79 5.79 -21.94
CA VAL A 89 -9.39 6.96 -22.56
C VAL A 89 -9.64 6.71 -24.04
N ARG A 90 -10.72 7.27 -24.57
CA ARG A 90 -10.97 7.37 -26.00
C ARG A 90 -11.24 8.83 -26.33
N ALA A 91 -10.50 9.40 -27.26
CA ALA A 91 -10.60 10.83 -27.55
C ALA A 91 -10.56 11.11 -29.05
N ASP A 92 -11.31 12.14 -29.43
CA ASP A 92 -11.27 12.84 -30.72
C ASP A 92 -11.31 14.33 -30.35
N ASP A 93 -10.22 15.10 -30.40
CA ASP A 93 -8.85 14.74 -30.82
C ASP A 93 -7.92 14.26 -29.68
N GLY A 94 -7.00 15.13 -29.22
CA GLY A 94 -5.82 14.74 -28.45
C GLY A 94 -6.07 14.70 -26.95
N VAL A 95 -5.35 13.81 -26.25
CA VAL A 95 -5.54 13.56 -24.82
C VAL A 95 -4.23 13.31 -24.07
N ARG A 96 -4.14 13.84 -22.86
CA ARG A 96 -3.06 13.51 -21.90
C ARG A 96 -3.64 13.18 -20.55
N VAL A 97 -3.04 12.22 -19.88
CA VAL A 97 -3.41 11.82 -18.52
C VAL A 97 -2.19 11.71 -17.64
N LEU A 98 -2.19 12.48 -16.56
CA LEU A 98 -1.15 12.49 -15.55
C LEU A 98 -1.73 12.07 -14.19
N VAL A 99 -0.97 11.27 -13.46
CA VAL A 99 -1.30 10.89 -12.07
C VAL A 99 -0.08 11.17 -11.20
N ASP A 100 -0.27 11.95 -10.14
CA ASP A 100 0.79 12.49 -9.28
C ASP A 100 1.89 13.24 -10.05
N GLY A 101 1.48 13.90 -11.14
CA GLY A 101 2.39 14.62 -12.05
C GLY A 101 3.19 13.74 -13.00
N LEU A 102 3.03 12.41 -12.96
CA LEU A 102 3.66 11.49 -13.91
C LEU A 102 2.75 11.24 -15.12
N PRO A 103 3.25 11.37 -16.36
CA PRO A 103 2.48 11.10 -17.56
C PRO A 103 2.29 9.60 -17.77
N TYR A 104 1.03 9.17 -17.92
CA TYR A 104 0.64 7.78 -18.20
C TYR A 104 0.07 7.60 -19.60
N ILE A 105 -0.56 8.63 -20.15
CA ILE A 105 -1.01 8.71 -21.54
C ILE A 105 -0.61 10.09 -22.05
N ASP A 106 0.08 10.15 -23.20
CA ASP A 106 0.52 11.41 -23.81
C ASP A 106 0.35 11.37 -25.33
N GLU A 107 -0.89 11.60 -25.78
CA GLU A 107 -1.30 11.49 -27.18
C GLU A 107 -1.86 12.84 -27.66
N TRP A 108 -0.99 13.86 -27.61
CA TRP A 108 -1.32 15.24 -27.95
C TRP A 108 -1.17 15.52 -29.44
N HIS A 109 -1.93 14.79 -30.26
CA HIS A 109 -2.00 14.94 -31.71
C HIS A 109 -3.44 14.72 -32.20
N THR A 110 -3.73 15.08 -33.45
CA THR A 110 -5.08 14.90 -34.03
C THR A 110 -5.38 13.41 -34.23
N ALA A 111 -6.62 13.00 -33.99
CA ALA A 111 -7.05 11.61 -34.07
C ALA A 111 -8.57 11.49 -34.16
N SER A 112 -9.09 10.65 -35.06
CA SER A 112 -10.52 10.42 -35.24
C SER A 112 -11.11 9.38 -34.27
N GLY A 113 -10.80 9.50 -32.97
CA GLY A 113 -11.32 8.61 -31.92
C GLY A 113 -10.37 7.52 -31.44
N GLY A 114 -9.09 7.87 -31.23
CA GLY A 114 -8.07 6.96 -30.71
C GLY A 114 -8.39 6.46 -29.29
N SER A 115 -8.08 5.19 -29.00
CA SER A 115 -8.27 4.59 -27.66
C SER A 115 -6.95 4.15 -27.07
N TYR A 116 -6.70 4.54 -25.83
CA TYR A 116 -5.45 4.35 -25.13
C TYR A 116 -5.71 3.76 -23.74
N THR A 117 -5.02 2.68 -23.41
CA THR A 117 -5.17 1.96 -22.13
C THR A 117 -3.82 1.79 -21.46
N THR A 118 -3.77 2.03 -20.16
CA THR A 118 -2.58 1.81 -19.32
C THR A 118 -2.96 1.28 -17.95
N THR A 119 -1.98 0.72 -17.23
CA THR A 119 -2.15 0.21 -15.87
C THR A 119 -1.26 0.98 -14.90
N LEU A 120 -1.84 1.40 -13.78
CA LEU A 120 -1.18 2.17 -12.73
C LEU A 120 -1.08 1.32 -11.47
N ASN A 121 0.08 1.29 -10.81
CA ASN A 121 0.22 0.75 -9.47
C ASN A 121 0.24 1.92 -8.49
N LEU A 122 -0.84 2.08 -7.73
CA LEU A 122 -1.01 3.18 -6.79
C LEU A 122 -0.88 2.66 -5.36
N THR A 123 -0.26 3.46 -4.50
CA THR A 123 -0.25 3.23 -3.06
C THR A 123 -1.61 3.58 -2.46
N ALA A 124 -1.87 3.22 -1.21
CA ALA A 124 -3.05 3.74 -0.52
C ALA A 124 -2.84 5.23 -0.21
N GLY A 125 -3.85 6.05 -0.46
CA GLY A 125 -3.79 7.48 -0.17
C GLY A 125 -4.45 8.34 -1.24
N THR A 126 -4.22 9.65 -1.14
CA THR A 126 -4.73 10.63 -2.09
C THR A 126 -3.77 10.78 -3.24
N HIS A 127 -4.28 10.61 -4.46
CA HIS A 127 -3.57 10.79 -5.72
C HIS A 127 -4.17 11.96 -6.50
N THR A 128 -3.33 12.75 -7.16
CA THR A 128 -3.80 13.84 -8.03
C THR A 128 -3.93 13.35 -9.46
N PHE A 129 -5.09 13.59 -10.07
CA PHE A 129 -5.37 13.26 -11.45
C PHE A 129 -5.51 14.54 -12.26
N LEU A 130 -4.87 14.55 -13.42
CA LEU A 130 -4.96 15.60 -14.43
C LEU A 130 -5.27 14.94 -15.77
N VAL A 131 -6.41 15.28 -16.35
CA VAL A 131 -6.80 14.88 -17.71
C VAL A 131 -6.87 16.14 -18.54
N GLU A 132 -6.15 16.15 -19.66
CA GLU A 132 -6.17 17.25 -20.62
C GLU A 132 -6.66 16.74 -21.96
N PHE A 133 -7.48 17.54 -22.62
CA PHE A 133 -8.07 17.25 -23.93
C PHE A 133 -7.97 18.49 -24.81
N TYR A 134 -7.80 18.29 -26.12
CA TYR A 134 -8.08 19.34 -27.09
C TYR A 134 -8.87 18.78 -28.27
N GLU A 135 -9.68 19.67 -28.84
CA GLU A 135 -10.38 19.49 -30.11
C GLU A 135 -9.69 20.36 -31.17
N ALA A 136 -9.32 19.79 -32.31
CA ALA A 136 -8.90 20.57 -33.48
C ALA A 136 -10.09 20.92 -34.35
N ALA A 137 -10.78 19.92 -34.90
CA ALA A 137 -11.97 20.12 -35.73
C ALA A 137 -12.76 18.83 -35.96
N GLY A 138 -14.08 18.95 -36.09
CA GLY A 138 -14.96 17.86 -36.48
C GLY A 138 -15.78 17.31 -35.32
N LEU A 139 -15.55 16.05 -34.94
CA LEU A 139 -16.31 15.41 -33.86
C LEU A 139 -15.50 15.47 -32.58
N ALA A 140 -16.05 16.11 -31.55
CA ALA A 140 -15.40 16.22 -30.26
C ALA A 140 -16.00 15.25 -29.25
N PHE A 141 -15.18 14.34 -28.71
CA PHE A 141 -15.56 13.53 -27.55
C PHE A 141 -14.36 13.08 -26.73
N LEU A 142 -14.60 12.83 -25.45
CA LEU A 142 -13.70 12.14 -24.56
C LEU A 142 -14.49 11.13 -23.72
N GLU A 143 -14.15 9.86 -23.84
CA GLU A 143 -14.60 8.79 -22.97
C GLU A 143 -13.47 8.47 -21.99
N TYR A 144 -13.80 8.36 -20.71
CA TYR A 144 -12.83 8.07 -19.65
C TYR A 144 -13.34 6.92 -18.79
N SER A 145 -12.47 5.96 -18.51
CA SER A 145 -12.71 4.93 -17.52
C SER A 145 -11.47 4.74 -16.67
N PHE A 146 -11.69 4.67 -15.37
CA PHE A 146 -10.68 4.36 -14.37
C PHE A 146 -11.30 3.42 -13.36
N GLY A 147 -10.65 2.29 -13.13
CA GLY A 147 -11.17 1.27 -12.24
C GLY A 147 -10.04 0.44 -11.68
N SER A 148 -10.25 -0.09 -10.47
CA SER A 148 -9.33 -1.09 -9.95
C SER A 148 -9.34 -2.29 -10.91
N VAL A 149 -8.16 -2.73 -11.30
CA VAL A 149 -8.00 -4.06 -11.87
C VAL A 149 -8.17 -5.02 -10.70
N VAL A 150 -9.41 -5.43 -10.43
CA VAL A 150 -9.63 -6.66 -9.67
C VAL A 150 -9.01 -7.73 -10.55
N PRO A 151 -7.94 -8.40 -10.11
CA PRO A 151 -7.27 -9.30 -11.00
C PRO A 151 -8.19 -10.50 -11.26
N GLY A 152 -8.73 -10.56 -12.48
CA GLY A 152 -9.40 -11.73 -13.04
C GLY A 152 -10.74 -12.13 -12.41
N GLY A 153 -11.56 -11.21 -11.90
CA GLY A 153 -12.90 -11.57 -11.39
C GLY A 153 -12.83 -12.47 -10.15
N ALA A 154 -11.88 -12.19 -9.24
CA ALA A 154 -11.75 -12.94 -8.00
C ALA A 154 -12.99 -12.76 -7.12
N THR A 155 -13.65 -13.88 -6.80
CA THR A 155 -14.87 -13.91 -5.97
C THR A 155 -14.72 -14.89 -4.82
N ALA A 156 -15.40 -14.62 -3.71
CA ALA A 156 -15.52 -15.51 -2.57
C ALA A 156 -17.00 -15.79 -2.28
N THR A 157 -17.39 -17.07 -2.27
CA THR A 157 -18.73 -17.52 -1.87
C THR A 157 -18.70 -18.07 -0.45
N VAL A 158 -19.60 -17.60 0.41
CA VAL A 158 -19.66 -18.01 1.83
C VAL A 158 -20.11 -19.47 1.97
N ASN A 159 -19.31 -20.31 2.63
CA ASN A 159 -19.60 -21.74 2.84
C ASN A 159 -20.12 -22.07 4.26
N THR A 160 -20.08 -21.11 5.18
CA THR A 160 -20.58 -21.25 6.56
C THR A 160 -21.91 -20.53 6.78
N GLY A 161 -22.67 -20.89 7.82
CA GLY A 161 -24.00 -20.32 8.10
C GLY A 161 -23.98 -18.80 8.27
N MET A 162 -23.07 -18.29 9.10
CA MET A 162 -22.82 -16.86 9.29
C MET A 162 -21.32 -16.60 9.47
N LEU A 163 -20.79 -15.61 8.75
CA LEU A 163 -19.38 -15.26 8.72
C LEU A 163 -19.20 -13.78 9.07
N ASN A 164 -18.28 -13.51 10.00
CA ASN A 164 -17.94 -12.13 10.37
C ASN A 164 -16.99 -11.53 9.32
N VAL A 165 -17.31 -10.31 8.89
CA VAL A 165 -16.45 -9.45 8.08
C VAL A 165 -15.79 -8.45 9.03
N ARG A 166 -14.46 -8.42 9.04
CA ARG A 166 -13.68 -7.74 10.09
C ARG A 166 -12.84 -6.58 9.55
N ALA A 167 -12.55 -5.61 10.40
CA ALA A 167 -11.70 -4.46 10.03
C ALA A 167 -10.22 -4.84 9.79
N ALA A 168 -9.78 -5.99 10.32
CA ALA A 168 -8.42 -6.51 10.16
C ALA A 168 -8.46 -8.05 9.95
N PRO A 169 -7.45 -8.66 9.31
CA PRO A 169 -7.35 -10.11 9.05
C PRO A 169 -7.01 -10.91 10.31
N ASN A 170 -7.87 -10.76 11.31
CA ASN A 170 -7.59 -11.14 12.68
C ASN A 170 -8.91 -11.53 13.37
N PRO A 171 -9.04 -12.77 13.87
CA PRO A 171 -10.30 -13.25 14.42
C PRO A 171 -10.60 -12.70 15.82
N PHE A 172 -9.62 -12.09 16.51
CA PHE A 172 -9.73 -11.67 17.90
C PHE A 172 -9.76 -10.14 18.06
N THR A 173 -8.88 -9.42 17.36
CA THR A 173 -8.77 -7.96 17.50
C THR A 173 -9.37 -7.18 16.32
N GLY A 174 -9.72 -7.86 15.22
CA GLY A 174 -10.46 -7.23 14.12
C GLY A 174 -11.90 -6.98 14.53
N ALA A 175 -12.29 -5.71 14.70
CA ALA A 175 -13.67 -5.33 14.97
C ALA A 175 -14.60 -5.90 13.89
N ILE A 176 -15.78 -6.39 14.29
CA ILE A 176 -16.78 -6.90 13.34
C ILE A 176 -17.45 -5.70 12.70
N LEU A 177 -17.27 -5.55 11.39
CA LEU A 177 -17.89 -4.49 10.60
C LEU A 177 -19.31 -4.90 10.19
N THR A 178 -19.46 -6.15 9.74
CA THR A 178 -20.75 -6.71 9.33
C THR A 178 -20.70 -8.24 9.34
N ARG A 179 -21.80 -8.88 8.98
CA ARG A 179 -21.92 -10.34 8.84
C ARG A 179 -22.56 -10.70 7.52
N ILE A 180 -22.08 -11.80 6.94
CA ILE A 180 -22.55 -12.36 5.67
C ILE A 180 -22.94 -13.83 5.89
N THR A 181 -23.86 -14.34 5.08
CA THR A 181 -24.50 -15.66 5.24
C THR A 181 -24.17 -16.60 4.08
N ARG A 182 -24.37 -17.90 4.31
CA ARG A 182 -24.08 -18.96 3.34
C ARG A 182 -24.67 -18.66 1.96
N GLY A 183 -23.88 -18.89 0.91
CA GLY A 183 -24.29 -18.76 -0.49
C GLY A 183 -24.15 -17.35 -1.06
N GLN A 184 -23.96 -16.33 -0.22
CA GLN A 184 -23.66 -14.98 -0.69
C GLN A 184 -22.26 -14.96 -1.33
N MET A 185 -22.14 -14.21 -2.43
CA MET A 185 -20.91 -14.06 -3.20
C MET A 185 -20.47 -12.60 -3.17
N TYR A 186 -19.16 -12.39 -3.00
CA TYR A 186 -18.56 -11.07 -2.93
C TYR A 186 -17.26 -11.01 -3.73
N THR A 187 -16.92 -9.81 -4.19
CA THR A 187 -15.65 -9.52 -4.86
C THR A 187 -14.50 -9.58 -3.86
N VAL A 188 -13.41 -10.24 -4.24
CA VAL A 188 -12.16 -10.27 -3.47
C VAL A 188 -11.27 -9.13 -3.97
N ILE A 189 -11.04 -8.14 -3.12
CA ILE A 189 -10.29 -6.92 -3.43
C ILE A 189 -8.86 -6.93 -2.87
N GLY A 190 -8.56 -7.89 -2.01
CA GLY A 190 -7.25 -7.99 -1.37
C GLY A 190 -7.07 -9.32 -0.65
N ARG A 191 -5.83 -9.61 -0.27
CA ARG A 191 -5.49 -10.77 0.55
C ARG A 191 -4.35 -10.43 1.50
N ASN A 192 -4.15 -11.26 2.51
CA ASN A 192 -2.92 -11.22 3.27
C ASN A 192 -1.82 -12.05 2.59
N ALA A 193 -0.57 -11.86 3.03
CA ALA A 193 0.59 -12.47 2.39
C ALA A 193 0.50 -14.01 2.29
N ASP A 194 -0.05 -14.64 3.34
CA ASP A 194 -0.21 -16.10 3.43
C ASP A 194 -1.55 -16.63 2.90
N THR A 195 -2.39 -15.77 2.30
CA THR A 195 -3.71 -16.09 1.73
C THR A 195 -4.76 -16.62 2.72
N SER A 196 -4.47 -16.69 4.02
CA SER A 196 -5.41 -17.20 5.03
C SER A 196 -6.57 -16.24 5.32
N TRP A 197 -6.47 -15.00 4.87
CA TRP A 197 -7.53 -14.00 4.89
C TRP A 197 -7.68 -13.32 3.53
N LEU A 198 -8.93 -13.08 3.18
CA LEU A 198 -9.33 -12.36 1.98
C LEU A 198 -10.04 -11.07 2.40
N GLN A 199 -9.70 -9.97 1.75
CA GLN A 199 -10.43 -8.72 1.88
C GLN A 199 -11.52 -8.71 0.81
N LEU A 200 -12.76 -8.55 1.25
CA LEU A 200 -13.94 -8.50 0.41
C LEU A 200 -14.47 -7.07 0.33
N ASP A 201 -15.08 -6.75 -0.81
CA ASP A 201 -16.04 -5.66 -0.91
C ASP A 201 -17.45 -6.20 -0.60
N VAL A 202 -18.03 -5.74 0.49
CA VAL A 202 -19.36 -6.12 0.96
C VAL A 202 -20.28 -4.91 0.83
N ASN A 203 -20.80 -4.69 -0.38
CA ASN A 203 -21.70 -3.58 -0.71
C ASN A 203 -21.12 -2.20 -0.33
N GLY A 204 -19.85 -1.95 -0.64
CA GLY A 204 -19.13 -0.71 -0.30
C GLY A 204 -18.40 -0.76 1.04
N ILE A 205 -18.50 -1.86 1.79
CA ILE A 205 -17.73 -2.08 3.03
C ILE A 205 -16.56 -3.01 2.72
N SER A 206 -15.34 -2.45 2.72
CA SER A 206 -14.11 -3.23 2.61
C SER A 206 -13.79 -3.93 3.94
N GLY A 207 -13.74 -5.26 3.96
CA GLY A 207 -13.45 -6.00 5.19
C GLY A 207 -12.93 -7.41 4.99
N TRP A 208 -12.25 -7.91 6.02
CA TRP A 208 -11.51 -9.16 6.02
C TRP A 208 -12.36 -10.34 6.48
N VAL A 209 -12.31 -11.43 5.71
CA VAL A 209 -12.87 -12.73 6.07
C VAL A 209 -11.79 -13.80 6.06
N ASN A 210 -11.97 -14.82 6.91
CA ASN A 210 -11.04 -15.93 6.92
C ASN A 210 -11.29 -16.82 5.69
N ALA A 211 -10.24 -17.07 4.90
CA ALA A 211 -10.32 -17.81 3.64
C ALA A 211 -10.89 -19.23 3.82
N ARG A 212 -10.75 -19.84 5.00
CA ARG A 212 -11.27 -21.19 5.30
C ARG A 212 -12.80 -21.29 5.24
N TYR A 213 -13.51 -20.18 5.36
CA TYR A 213 -14.98 -20.15 5.43
C TYR A 213 -15.64 -19.71 4.12
N VAL A 214 -14.84 -19.51 3.07
CA VAL A 214 -15.30 -19.14 1.74
C VAL A 214 -14.71 -20.07 0.70
N VAL A 215 -15.42 -20.25 -0.41
CA VAL A 215 -14.87 -20.85 -1.62
C VAL A 215 -14.46 -19.70 -2.52
N ALA A 216 -13.14 -19.52 -2.70
CA ALA A 216 -12.60 -18.39 -3.45
C ALA A 216 -12.01 -18.83 -4.79
N VAL A 217 -12.23 -18.02 -5.82
CA VAL A 217 -11.79 -18.25 -7.21
C VAL A 217 -10.88 -17.10 -7.64
N ASN A 218 -9.88 -17.39 -8.49
CA ASN A 218 -8.95 -16.42 -9.08
C ASN A 218 -8.16 -15.55 -8.07
N VAL A 219 -7.93 -16.06 -6.85
CA VAL A 219 -7.24 -15.32 -5.78
C VAL A 219 -5.74 -15.11 -5.97
N GLN A 220 -5.12 -15.79 -6.94
CA GLN A 220 -3.66 -15.82 -7.11
C GLN A 220 -3.06 -14.45 -7.42
N ASN A 221 -3.79 -13.65 -8.19
CA ASN A 221 -3.33 -12.34 -8.63
C ASN A 221 -3.84 -11.21 -7.72
N VAL A 222 -4.70 -11.50 -6.73
CA VAL A 222 -5.27 -10.51 -5.81
C VAL A 222 -4.14 -9.79 -5.04
N PRO A 223 -4.17 -8.44 -4.96
CA PRO A 223 -3.14 -7.68 -4.28
C PRO A 223 -3.02 -8.07 -2.81
N VAL A 224 -1.79 -8.09 -2.28
CA VAL A 224 -1.58 -8.22 -0.85
C VAL A 224 -1.84 -6.87 -0.21
N THR A 225 -2.94 -6.73 0.52
CA THR A 225 -3.44 -5.46 1.09
C THR A 225 -3.39 -5.42 2.62
N ASP A 226 -2.82 -6.45 3.26
CA ASP A 226 -2.73 -6.56 4.72
C ASP A 226 -1.56 -5.75 5.32
N PRO A 227 -1.81 -4.87 6.32
CA PRO A 227 -0.79 -4.18 7.11
C PRO A 227 -0.09 -5.02 8.21
N GLY A 228 -0.29 -6.35 8.26
CA GLY A 228 0.62 -7.27 8.96
C GLY A 228 0.37 -7.48 10.46
N THR A 229 -0.89 -7.59 10.90
CA THR A 229 -1.18 -7.88 12.33
C THR A 229 -2.01 -9.15 12.54
N ARG A 230 -1.34 -10.31 12.54
CA ARG A 230 -1.92 -11.57 13.01
C ARG A 230 -1.64 -11.80 14.50
N PRO A 231 -2.60 -12.33 15.30
CA PRO A 231 -2.33 -13.06 16.53
C PRO A 231 -1.97 -14.48 16.12
N THR A 232 -0.72 -14.82 16.36
CA THR A 232 -0.11 -16.06 15.89
C THR A 232 -0.59 -17.27 16.70
N GLY A 233 -1.33 -17.03 17.78
CA GLY A 233 -1.53 -17.97 18.88
C GLY A 233 -0.30 -18.03 19.79
N ALA A 234 0.80 -17.38 19.41
CA ALA A 234 2.00 -17.36 20.19
C ALA A 234 1.86 -16.38 21.34
N THR A 235 2.37 -16.80 22.48
CA THR A 235 2.42 -16.01 23.70
C THR A 235 3.86 -15.85 24.15
N ALA A 236 4.15 -14.74 24.81
CA ALA A 236 5.41 -14.48 25.47
C ALA A 236 5.15 -14.21 26.94
N THR A 237 5.73 -15.04 27.81
CA THR A 237 5.72 -14.84 29.26
C THR A 237 7.04 -14.18 29.68
N VAL A 238 6.96 -13.07 30.40
CA VAL A 238 8.11 -12.29 30.84
C VAL A 238 8.83 -13.03 31.97
N ILE A 239 10.16 -13.18 31.86
CA ILE A 239 11.00 -13.91 32.85
C ILE A 239 12.01 -13.00 33.58
N THR A 240 11.82 -11.69 33.51
CA THR A 240 12.62 -10.68 34.21
C THR A 240 11.71 -9.72 35.00
N ASP A 241 12.22 -9.10 36.06
CA ASP A 241 11.43 -8.23 36.96
C ASP A 241 10.74 -7.08 36.23
N ALA A 242 11.42 -6.49 35.24
CA ALA A 242 10.86 -5.46 34.38
C ALA A 242 11.48 -5.51 32.98
N LEU A 243 10.63 -5.48 31.95
CA LEU A 243 11.02 -5.49 30.54
C LEU A 243 10.44 -4.26 29.83
N ASN A 244 11.30 -3.52 29.13
CA ASN A 244 10.90 -2.36 28.33
C ASN A 244 10.27 -2.83 27.01
N VAL A 245 9.09 -2.30 26.70
CA VAL A 245 8.41 -2.44 25.41
C VAL A 245 8.73 -1.21 24.58
N ARG A 246 9.30 -1.41 23.38
CA ARG A 246 9.93 -0.34 22.58
C ARG A 246 9.23 -0.11 21.24
N ALA A 247 9.38 1.09 20.69
CA ALA A 247 8.81 1.44 19.39
C ALA A 247 9.46 0.70 18.20
N ALA A 248 10.70 0.23 18.35
CA ALA A 248 11.47 -0.49 17.33
C ALA A 248 12.22 -1.68 17.98
N PRO A 249 12.60 -2.73 17.22
CA PRO A 249 13.37 -3.89 17.70
C PRO A 249 14.84 -3.54 17.96
N ASN A 250 15.08 -2.50 18.75
CA ASN A 250 16.38 -1.96 19.04
C ASN A 250 16.41 -1.50 20.51
N PRO A 251 17.37 -1.96 21.33
CA PRO A 251 17.42 -1.64 22.75
C PRO A 251 17.89 -0.22 23.04
N PHE A 252 18.43 0.49 22.05
CA PHE A 252 19.06 1.81 22.19
C PHE A 252 18.27 2.92 21.50
N THR A 253 17.79 2.70 20.27
CA THR A 253 17.06 3.72 19.47
C THR A 253 15.54 3.59 19.56
N GLY A 254 15.02 2.44 20.02
CA GLY A 254 13.59 2.25 20.22
C GLY A 254 13.11 2.98 21.48
N ALA A 255 12.32 4.05 21.32
CA ALA A 255 11.68 4.76 22.42
C ALA A 255 10.88 3.78 23.30
N ILE A 256 10.99 3.92 24.63
CA ILE A 256 10.23 3.09 25.58
C ILE A 256 8.78 3.55 25.54
N LEU A 257 7.88 2.66 25.14
CA LEU A 257 6.45 2.90 25.09
C LEU A 257 5.79 2.57 26.43
N THR A 258 6.20 1.44 27.02
CA THR A 258 5.70 0.97 28.32
C THR A 258 6.66 -0.06 28.94
N ARG A 259 6.33 -0.56 30.13
CA ARG A 259 7.04 -1.64 30.82
C ARG A 259 6.08 -2.74 31.24
N ILE A 260 6.56 -3.98 31.14
CA ILE A 260 5.86 -5.19 31.55
C ILE A 260 6.70 -5.93 32.61
N ARG A 261 6.06 -6.72 33.47
CA ARG A 261 6.63 -7.32 34.68
C ARG A 261 6.73 -8.84 34.59
N LEU A 262 7.56 -9.40 35.47
CA LEU A 262 7.74 -10.84 35.64
C LEU A 262 6.39 -11.59 35.73
N GLY A 263 6.26 -12.67 34.96
CA GLY A 263 5.08 -13.54 34.94
C GLY A 263 3.93 -13.04 34.06
N GLU A 264 3.93 -11.78 33.63
CA GLU A 264 2.92 -11.28 32.70
C GLU A 264 3.06 -11.96 31.34
N THR A 265 1.93 -12.27 30.70
CA THR A 265 1.89 -12.99 29.43
C THR A 265 1.13 -12.18 28.38
N TYR A 266 1.72 -12.02 27.21
CA TYR A 266 1.18 -11.21 26.11
C TYR A 266 1.15 -11.97 24.79
N SER A 267 0.28 -11.54 23.89
CA SER A 267 0.22 -12.06 22.52
C SER A 267 1.42 -11.58 21.72
N VAL A 268 2.10 -12.50 21.04
CA VAL A 268 3.16 -12.19 20.08
C VAL A 268 2.53 -12.02 18.69
N ILE A 269 2.71 -10.83 18.12
CA ILE A 269 2.08 -10.43 16.87
C ILE A 269 3.08 -10.31 15.71
N GLY A 270 4.38 -10.38 16.00
CA GLY A 270 5.42 -10.30 15.00
C GLY A 270 6.82 -10.56 15.57
N ARG A 271 7.81 -10.67 14.69
CA ARG A 271 9.23 -10.83 15.03
C ARG A 271 10.12 -10.08 14.05
N ASN A 272 11.36 -9.87 14.41
CA ASN A 272 12.37 -9.43 13.45
C ASN A 272 12.95 -10.63 12.68
N ALA A 273 13.73 -10.37 11.63
CA ALA A 273 14.18 -11.41 10.70
C ALA A 273 14.98 -12.55 11.37
N ASP A 274 15.77 -12.23 12.40
CA ASP A 274 16.55 -13.21 13.16
C ASP A 274 15.85 -13.72 14.43
N SER A 275 14.62 -13.28 14.69
CA SER A 275 13.81 -13.64 15.87
C SER A 275 14.42 -13.25 17.22
N SER A 276 15.42 -12.39 17.26
CA SER A 276 15.98 -11.85 18.51
C SER A 276 15.03 -10.87 19.21
N TRP A 277 14.10 -10.26 18.45
CA TRP A 277 13.04 -9.41 18.96
C TRP A 277 11.68 -9.92 18.53
N ILE A 278 10.71 -9.78 19.44
CA ILE A 278 9.31 -10.10 19.20
C ILE A 278 8.45 -8.85 19.46
N GLN A 279 7.44 -8.67 18.64
CA GLN A 279 6.46 -7.61 18.76
C GLN A 279 5.27 -8.13 19.57
N LEU A 280 4.91 -7.41 20.62
CA LEU A 280 3.81 -7.73 21.52
C LEU A 280 2.67 -6.73 21.35
N ASN A 281 1.44 -7.19 21.61
CA ASN A 281 0.32 -6.33 21.94
C ASN A 281 0.14 -6.29 23.46
N VAL A 282 0.46 -5.16 24.09
CA VAL A 282 0.38 -4.91 25.53
C VAL A 282 -0.82 -4.03 25.80
N ASN A 283 -1.99 -4.63 26.00
CA ASN A 283 -3.25 -3.94 26.31
C ASN A 283 -3.58 -2.79 25.32
N GLY A 284 -3.34 -3.00 24.02
CA GLY A 284 -3.58 -2.01 22.97
C GLY A 284 -2.33 -1.21 22.56
N VAL A 285 -1.24 -1.28 23.32
CA VAL A 285 0.06 -0.72 22.94
C VAL A 285 0.88 -1.78 22.21
N THR A 286 1.19 -1.55 20.94
CA THR A 286 2.05 -2.44 20.15
C THR A 286 3.51 -2.02 20.27
N GLY A 287 4.40 -2.95 20.61
CA GLY A 287 5.83 -2.65 20.68
C GLY A 287 6.72 -3.88 20.80
N TRP A 288 8.01 -3.66 20.66
CA TRP A 288 9.05 -4.65 20.54
C TRP A 288 9.72 -4.94 21.88
N VAL A 289 9.96 -6.22 22.17
CA VAL A 289 10.76 -6.67 23.31
C VAL A 289 11.84 -7.62 22.84
N ASN A 290 12.97 -7.65 23.57
CA ASN A 290 14.01 -8.62 23.31
C ASN A 290 13.55 -10.00 23.80
N ARG A 291 13.58 -10.98 22.88
CA ARG A 291 13.07 -12.33 23.11
C ARG A 291 13.81 -13.05 24.24
N SER A 292 15.09 -12.75 24.49
CA SER A 292 15.88 -13.41 25.53
C SER A 292 15.30 -13.23 26.95
N TYR A 293 14.45 -12.23 27.16
CA TYR A 293 13.76 -11.97 28.43
C TYR A 293 12.34 -12.53 28.47
N THR A 294 12.00 -13.44 27.55
CA THR A 294 10.68 -14.05 27.45
C THR A 294 10.77 -15.55 27.18
N VAL A 295 9.80 -16.31 27.69
CA VAL A 295 9.51 -17.67 27.23
C VAL A 295 8.41 -17.57 26.18
N VAL A 296 8.72 -17.99 24.95
CA VAL A 296 7.79 -17.88 23.81
C VAL A 296 7.28 -19.27 23.41
N VAL A 297 5.96 -19.40 23.30
CA VAL A 297 5.29 -20.60 22.77
C VAL A 297 4.75 -20.28 21.37
N GLY A 298 4.95 -21.14 20.38
CA GLY A 298 4.34 -21.00 19.04
C GLY A 298 5.05 -20.04 18.07
N LEU A 299 6.37 -19.83 18.22
CA LEU A 299 7.14 -18.87 17.41
C LEU A 299 7.14 -19.17 15.90
N ASP A 300 6.96 -20.44 15.50
CA ASP A 300 7.09 -20.92 14.12
C ASP A 300 6.11 -20.26 13.14
N HIS A 301 5.00 -19.73 13.66
CA HIS A 301 3.96 -19.07 12.89
C HIS A 301 3.93 -17.55 13.09
N VAL A 302 4.96 -16.99 13.73
CA VAL A 302 5.08 -15.55 13.97
C VAL A 302 5.68 -14.86 12.72
N PRO A 303 4.95 -13.91 12.10
CA PRO A 303 5.42 -13.23 10.90
C PRO A 303 6.58 -12.28 11.20
N VAL A 304 7.44 -12.06 10.23
CA VAL A 304 8.46 -11.01 10.30
C VAL A 304 7.75 -9.66 10.04
N THR A 305 7.71 -8.77 11.03
CA THR A 305 6.97 -7.48 10.98
C THR A 305 7.85 -6.27 11.22
N ASP A 306 9.17 -6.45 11.17
CA ASP A 306 10.14 -5.39 11.35
C ASP A 306 9.94 -4.29 10.28
N PRO A 307 9.74 -3.01 10.65
CA PRO A 307 9.69 -1.89 9.71
C PRO A 307 11.02 -1.65 8.95
N GLY A 308 12.06 -2.44 9.25
CA GLY A 308 13.27 -2.53 8.46
C GLY A 308 14.25 -1.41 8.77
N THR A 309 15.16 -1.66 9.70
CA THR A 309 16.46 -0.97 9.73
C THR A 309 17.58 -1.93 10.13
N ARG A 310 17.65 -3.11 9.51
CA ARG A 310 18.90 -3.85 9.43
C ARG A 310 19.38 -3.91 7.98
N PRO A 311 20.55 -3.35 7.65
CA PRO A 311 21.19 -3.59 6.37
C PRO A 311 21.60 -5.07 6.34
N THR A 312 20.94 -5.88 5.49
CA THR A 312 21.09 -7.34 5.44
C THR A 312 22.38 -7.80 4.76
N GLY A 313 23.49 -7.14 5.05
CA GLY A 313 24.80 -7.53 4.50
C GLY A 313 25.87 -6.45 4.55
N ALA A 314 25.65 -5.31 5.21
CA ALA A 314 26.67 -4.30 5.38
C ALA A 314 27.68 -4.73 6.45
N THR A 315 28.94 -4.83 6.08
CA THR A 315 30.03 -5.28 6.94
C THR A 315 31.15 -4.27 6.96
N ALA A 316 31.85 -4.15 8.09
CA ALA A 316 33.06 -3.35 8.26
C ALA A 316 34.18 -4.24 8.79
N THR A 317 35.29 -4.32 8.05
CA THR A 317 36.51 -5.01 8.50
C THR A 317 37.53 -4.00 8.99
N VAL A 318 38.03 -4.16 10.21
CA VAL A 318 38.99 -3.23 10.82
C VAL A 318 40.35 -3.34 10.13
N ILE A 319 40.90 -2.22 9.66
CA ILE A 319 42.18 -2.18 8.92
C ILE A 319 43.35 -1.59 9.74
N THR A 320 43.07 -1.06 10.93
CA THR A 320 44.06 -0.53 11.88
C THR A 320 44.30 -1.48 13.05
N ASP A 321 45.47 -1.41 13.70
CA ASP A 321 45.85 -2.30 14.80
C ASP A 321 44.89 -2.20 15.99
N ALA A 322 44.41 -1.00 16.30
CA ALA A 322 43.38 -0.75 17.29
C ALA A 322 42.46 0.41 16.87
N LEU A 323 41.15 0.18 16.99
CA LEU A 323 40.11 1.14 16.65
C LEU A 323 39.18 1.35 17.85
N ASN A 324 39.01 2.60 18.26
CA ASN A 324 38.09 2.96 19.32
C ASN A 324 36.64 2.91 18.83
N VAL A 325 35.79 2.25 19.60
CA VAL A 325 34.33 2.30 19.49
C VAL A 325 33.83 3.35 20.47
N ARG A 326 33.04 4.31 19.99
CA ARG A 326 32.68 5.53 20.73
C ARG A 326 31.18 5.74 20.84
N ALA A 327 30.77 6.33 21.96
CA ALA A 327 29.36 6.66 22.26
C ALA A 327 28.75 7.72 21.31
N ALA A 328 29.56 8.43 20.53
CA ALA A 328 29.12 9.45 19.57
C ALA A 328 30.08 9.50 18.36
N PRO A 329 29.62 9.94 17.17
CA PRO A 329 30.42 10.05 15.95
C PRO A 329 31.37 11.26 15.99
N ASN A 330 32.15 11.37 17.06
CA ASN A 330 33.06 12.48 17.31
C ASN A 330 34.35 11.96 17.98
N PRO A 331 35.54 12.31 17.46
CA PRO A 331 36.80 11.78 17.99
C PRO A 331 37.24 12.44 19.30
N PHE A 332 36.65 13.57 19.69
CA PHE A 332 37.02 14.36 20.86
C PHE A 332 35.97 14.27 21.98
N THR A 333 34.68 14.26 21.64
CA THR A 333 33.59 14.29 22.62
C THR A 333 32.92 12.93 22.85
N GLY A 334 33.11 11.96 21.95
CA GLY A 334 32.59 10.61 22.13
C GLY A 334 33.45 9.79 23.09
N ALA A 335 32.89 9.40 24.24
CA ALA A 335 33.56 8.52 25.20
C ALA A 335 33.95 7.18 24.53
N ILE A 336 35.14 6.66 24.84
CA ILE A 336 35.60 5.36 24.34
C ILE A 336 34.94 4.27 25.19
N LEU A 337 34.18 3.40 24.53
CA LEU A 337 33.45 2.31 25.18
C LEU A 337 34.20 0.99 25.10
N THR A 338 34.85 0.73 23.97
CA THR A 338 35.72 -0.43 23.78
C THR A 338 36.70 -0.21 22.62
N ARG A 339 37.58 -1.19 22.38
CA ARG A 339 38.50 -1.23 21.23
C ARG A 339 38.36 -2.54 20.47
N ILE A 340 38.40 -2.42 19.15
CA ILE A 340 38.42 -3.53 18.21
C ILE A 340 39.75 -3.52 17.44
N THR A 341 40.18 -4.67 16.93
CA THR A 341 41.53 -4.89 16.40
C THR A 341 41.49 -5.30 14.93
N ARG A 342 42.64 -5.15 14.24
CA ARG A 342 42.79 -5.43 12.81
C ARG A 342 42.24 -6.81 12.43
N GLY A 343 41.56 -6.88 11.30
CA GLY A 343 41.04 -8.12 10.70
C GLY A 343 39.69 -8.57 11.27
N GLN A 344 39.23 -7.98 12.39
CA GLN A 344 37.90 -8.27 12.91
C GLN A 344 36.82 -7.65 12.00
N MET A 345 35.76 -8.42 11.75
CA MET A 345 34.64 -8.02 10.92
C MET A 345 33.38 -7.85 11.77
N TYR A 346 32.66 -6.76 11.55
CA TYR A 346 31.43 -6.43 12.28
C TYR A 346 30.31 -6.03 11.33
N THR A 347 29.07 -6.19 11.79
CA THR A 347 27.88 -5.73 11.04
C THR A 347 27.77 -4.21 11.16
N VAL A 348 27.56 -3.52 10.04
CA VAL A 348 27.23 -2.09 10.00
C VAL A 348 25.72 -1.93 10.12
N ILE A 349 25.28 -1.15 11.09
CA ILE A 349 23.86 -0.98 11.45
C ILE A 349 23.37 0.46 11.33
N GLY A 350 24.28 1.40 11.13
CA GLY A 350 23.95 2.81 10.91
C GLY A 350 25.16 3.60 10.41
N ARG A 351 24.91 4.81 9.93
CA ARG A 351 25.93 5.79 9.54
C ARG A 351 25.49 7.19 9.91
N ASN A 352 26.43 8.13 9.95
CA ASN A 352 26.08 9.54 10.00
C ASN A 352 25.82 10.07 8.58
N ALA A 353 25.27 11.28 8.46
CA ALA A 353 24.80 11.83 7.18
C ALA A 353 25.89 11.87 6.09
N ASP A 354 27.14 12.16 6.45
CA ASP A 354 28.28 12.21 5.53
C ASP A 354 29.04 10.89 5.41
N THR A 355 28.61 9.84 6.13
CA THR A 355 29.22 8.49 6.14
C THR A 355 30.67 8.46 6.68
N SER A 356 31.15 9.53 7.31
CA SER A 356 32.48 9.56 7.95
C SER A 356 32.55 8.73 9.24
N TRP A 357 31.40 8.34 9.77
CA TRP A 357 31.25 7.44 10.91
C TRP A 357 30.24 6.34 10.61
N LEU A 358 30.56 5.13 11.06
CA LEU A 358 29.70 3.96 10.98
C LEU A 358 29.36 3.48 12.37
N GLN A 359 28.11 3.08 12.58
CA GLN A 359 27.67 2.43 13.79
C GLN A 359 27.77 0.91 13.59
N LEU A 360 28.55 0.24 14.45
CA LEU A 360 28.79 -1.20 14.38
C LEU A 360 28.13 -1.93 15.53
N ASP A 361 27.69 -3.16 15.31
CA ASP A 361 27.39 -4.11 16.38
C ASP A 361 28.67 -4.87 16.76
N VAL A 362 29.26 -4.49 17.89
CA VAL A 362 30.45 -5.11 18.49
C VAL A 362 30.01 -5.98 19.65
N ASN A 363 29.58 -7.21 19.34
CA ASN A 363 29.14 -8.21 20.33
C ASN A 363 28.08 -7.65 21.31
N GLY A 364 27.11 -6.88 20.82
CA GLY A 364 26.04 -6.27 21.61
C GLY A 364 26.31 -4.81 22.05
N ILE A 365 27.49 -4.26 21.76
CA ILE A 365 27.80 -2.83 21.91
C ILE A 365 27.61 -2.15 20.55
N ILE A 366 26.61 -1.28 20.44
CA ILE A 366 26.15 -0.65 19.19
C ILE A 366 26.60 0.80 19.13
N ASP A 367 27.74 1.08 18.52
CA ASP A 367 28.39 2.38 18.66
C ASP A 367 29.34 2.76 17.51
N TRP A 368 29.81 3.99 17.56
CA TRP A 368 30.42 4.68 16.44
C TRP A 368 31.89 4.37 16.29
N VAL A 369 32.29 4.01 15.07
CA VAL A 369 33.69 3.96 14.64
C VAL A 369 33.89 4.92 13.48
N ASN A 370 35.10 5.43 13.36
CA ASN A 370 35.44 6.28 12.24
C ASN A 370 35.62 5.43 10.98
N ALA A 371 34.86 5.76 9.92
CA ALA A 371 34.78 4.97 8.70
C ALA A 371 36.13 4.82 7.99
N ARG A 372 37.07 5.77 8.19
CA ARG A 372 38.41 5.74 7.59
C ARG A 372 39.27 4.55 8.03
N TYR A 373 38.93 3.91 9.14
CA TYR A 373 39.70 2.82 9.75
C TYR A 373 39.07 1.44 9.53
N VAL A 374 38.06 1.36 8.67
CA VAL A 374 37.41 0.11 8.29
C VAL A 374 37.25 0.01 6.78
N LEU A 375 37.31 -1.21 6.25
CA LEU A 375 36.86 -1.53 4.90
C LEU A 375 35.38 -1.88 4.97
N ALA A 376 34.51 -1.00 4.48
CA ALA A 376 33.06 -1.17 4.56
C ALA A 376 32.45 -1.61 3.21
N ALA A 377 31.48 -2.52 3.25
CA ALA A 377 30.75 -3.03 2.09
C ALA A 377 29.23 -2.86 2.25
N ASN A 378 28.50 -2.81 1.13
CA ASN A 378 27.03 -2.77 1.06
C ASN A 378 26.38 -1.60 1.83
N LEU A 379 26.99 -0.41 1.80
CA LEU A 379 26.50 0.76 2.56
C LEU A 379 25.24 1.44 1.98
N ALA A 380 24.80 1.06 0.77
CA ALA A 380 23.73 1.75 0.02
C ALA A 380 22.41 1.86 0.80
N ASN A 381 22.09 0.85 1.60
CA ASN A 381 20.85 0.76 2.38
C ASN A 381 21.10 0.93 3.90
N VAL A 382 22.27 1.44 4.30
CA VAL A 382 22.58 1.69 5.71
C VAL A 382 21.88 2.98 6.16
N PRO A 383 21.01 2.92 7.19
CA PRO A 383 20.24 4.07 7.64
C PRO A 383 21.14 5.15 8.27
N ILE A 384 20.69 6.41 8.19
CA ILE A 384 21.33 7.53 8.88
C ILE A 384 20.83 7.52 10.33
N THR A 385 21.72 7.35 11.32
CA THR A 385 21.38 7.14 12.72
C THR A 385 21.99 8.16 13.69
N GLY A 386 22.73 9.15 13.20
CA GLY A 386 23.30 10.22 14.03
C GLY A 386 24.02 11.31 13.25
#